data_AF-A0A9E2MJW4-F1
#
_entry.id   AF-A0A9E2MJW4-F1
#
_cell.length_a   1.000
_cell.length_b   1.000
_cell.length_c   1.000
_cell.angle_alpha   90.00
_cell.angle_beta   90.00
_cell.angle_gamma   90.00
#
_symmetry.space_group_name_H-M   'P 1'
#
loop_
_entity.id
_entity.type
_entity.pdbx_description
1 polymer ?
#
loop_
_entity_poly.entity_id
_entity_poly.type
_entity_poly.pdbx_seq_one_letter_code
_entity_poly.pdbx_strand_id
1 'polypeptide(L)'
;MLLTKVYPQKDGSLVLPPEALHPLKLQQGSELILEKADDTLASEGVYLILRKPLIPERQARLRQQQVAITRTSLNKVYAHLDDPGIAMLLFYEFREALEQLWNLSRMAGKPYRRIVTLMQMSARRLREKQLEVRYLDALSAVLAKLKTNVLTDDDIRVCDDLLRAGGVDVMMALPAKVLQSYYEELDRDAPSFHRNDSSN
;
A
#
# COMPACT_ATOMS: atom_id res chain seq x y z
N MET A 1 6.76 4.39 16.52
CA MET A 1 8.11 4.22 15.93
C MET A 1 9.10 4.69 16.98
N LEU A 2 10.17 3.94 17.21
CA LEU A 2 11.18 4.26 18.21
C LEU A 2 12.57 3.92 17.65
N LEU A 3 13.48 4.88 17.59
CA LEU A 3 14.90 4.61 17.33
C LEU A 3 15.55 4.20 18.65
N THR A 4 16.24 3.06 18.68
CA THR A 4 16.93 2.61 19.89
C THR A 4 18.22 1.87 19.59
N LYS A 5 19.18 1.95 20.50
CA LYS A 5 20.43 1.18 20.44
C LYS A 5 20.17 -0.22 20.96
N VAL A 6 20.63 -1.23 20.24
CA VAL A 6 20.46 -2.65 20.61
C VAL A 6 21.81 -3.32 20.85
N TYR A 7 21.81 -4.34 21.70
CA TYR A 7 23.04 -5.04 22.09
C TYR A 7 23.00 -6.48 21.59
N PRO A 8 23.85 -6.88 20.64
CA PRO A 8 23.91 -8.25 20.16
C PRO A 8 24.51 -9.18 21.22
N GLN A 9 23.91 -10.36 21.37
CA GLN A 9 24.43 -11.45 22.17
C GLN A 9 25.19 -12.45 21.31
N LYS A 10 25.93 -13.36 21.96
CA LYS A 10 26.76 -14.38 21.30
C LYS A 10 25.95 -15.41 20.51
N ASP A 11 24.67 -15.57 20.82
CA ASP A 11 23.74 -16.48 20.14
C ASP A 11 23.02 -15.82 18.95
N GLY A 12 23.35 -14.56 18.63
CA GLY A 12 22.72 -13.80 17.55
C GLY A 12 21.41 -13.11 17.97
N SER A 13 20.97 -13.24 19.22
CA SER A 13 19.83 -12.48 19.75
C SER A 13 20.21 -11.02 20.00
N LEU A 14 19.22 -10.12 19.96
CA LEU A 14 19.40 -8.70 20.25
C LEU A 14 18.68 -8.35 21.56
N VAL A 15 19.39 -7.72 22.48
CA VAL A 15 18.81 -7.18 23.72
C VAL A 15 18.31 -5.77 23.46
N LEU A 16 17.01 -5.58 23.73
CA LEU A 16 16.42 -4.25 23.77
C LEU A 16 16.70 -3.60 25.13
N PRO A 17 17.09 -2.32 25.16
CA PRO A 17 17.29 -1.60 26.41
C PRO A 17 15.92 -1.37 27.10
N PRO A 18 15.85 -1.37 28.43
CA PRO A 18 14.58 -1.21 29.17
C PRO A 18 13.78 0.03 28.76
N GLU A 19 14.49 1.10 28.39
CA GLU A 19 13.93 2.37 27.92
C GLU A 19 13.14 2.21 26.61
N ALA A 20 13.40 1.16 25.83
CA ALA A 20 12.68 0.87 24.60
C ALA A 20 11.34 0.14 24.81
N LEU A 21 11.14 -0.49 25.98
CA LEU A 21 9.96 -1.30 26.27
C LEU A 21 8.72 -0.42 26.56
N HIS A 22 8.90 0.68 27.28
CA HIS A 22 7.83 1.56 27.72
C HIS A 22 7.13 2.33 26.58
N PRO A 23 7.85 3.03 25.68
CA PRO A 23 7.24 3.80 24.60
C PRO A 23 6.42 2.94 23.64
N LEU A 24 6.87 1.70 23.43
CA LEU A 24 6.19 0.74 22.56
C LEU A 24 5.18 -0.13 23.31
N LYS A 25 5.11 -0.09 24.65
CA LYS A 25 4.28 -0.97 25.49
C LYS A 25 4.49 -2.45 25.17
N LEU A 26 5.75 -2.88 25.04
CA LEU A 26 6.09 -4.25 24.65
C LEU A 26 5.86 -5.20 25.81
N GLN A 27 5.30 -6.37 25.50
CA GLN A 27 5.16 -7.51 26.41
C GLN A 27 5.95 -8.68 25.83
N GLN A 28 6.30 -9.66 26.67
CA GLN A 28 6.95 -10.88 26.21
C GLN A 28 6.13 -11.55 25.11
N GLY A 29 6.77 -11.92 24.00
CA GLY A 29 6.10 -12.44 22.81
C GLY A 29 5.52 -11.38 21.85
N SER A 30 5.73 -10.08 22.10
CA SER A 30 5.34 -9.04 21.15
C SER A 30 6.17 -9.12 19.86
N GLU A 31 5.48 -9.18 18.73
CA GLU A 31 6.12 -9.01 17.42
C GLU A 31 6.59 -7.57 17.22
N LEU A 32 7.71 -7.41 16.53
CA LEU A 32 8.34 -6.13 16.22
C LEU A 32 8.81 -6.12 14.77
N ILE A 33 8.59 -4.98 14.11
CA ILE A 33 9.23 -4.69 12.83
C ILE A 33 10.54 -3.97 13.14
N LEU A 34 11.63 -4.52 12.59
CA LEU A 34 12.99 -4.00 12.72
C LEU A 34 13.38 -3.35 11.38
N GLU A 35 13.74 -2.07 11.42
CA GLU A 35 14.36 -1.39 10.28
C GLU A 35 15.78 -0.95 10.69
N LYS A 36 16.74 -1.10 9.78
CA LYS A 36 18.11 -0.63 10.00
C LYS A 36 18.10 0.90 10.09
N ALA A 37 18.70 1.46 11.14
CA ALA A 37 18.94 2.90 11.21
C ALA A 37 20.05 3.30 10.22
N ASP A 38 20.03 4.55 9.74
CA ASP A 38 21.06 5.08 8.85
C ASP A 38 22.47 4.88 9.43
N ASP A 39 23.44 4.65 8.54
CA ASP A 39 24.82 4.30 8.88
C ASP A 39 25.60 5.43 9.61
N THR A 40 25.01 6.62 9.72
CA THR A 40 25.57 7.78 10.45
C THR A 40 25.78 7.52 11.94
N LEU A 41 25.06 6.55 12.52
CA LEU A 41 25.17 6.17 13.94
C LEU A 41 26.06 4.94 14.19
N ALA A 42 26.63 4.34 13.13
CA ALA A 42 27.31 3.05 13.21
C ALA A 42 28.56 3.04 14.11
N SER A 43 29.23 4.20 14.26
CA SER A 43 30.40 4.34 15.14
C SER A 43 30.07 4.22 16.64
N GLU A 44 28.80 4.40 17.01
CA GLU A 44 28.35 4.37 18.41
C GLU A 44 27.66 3.06 18.79
N GLY A 45 27.43 2.15 17.83
CA GLY A 45 26.82 0.83 18.05
C GLY A 45 25.76 0.49 17.00
N VAL A 46 24.97 -0.56 17.28
CA VAL A 46 23.88 -0.99 16.41
C VAL A 46 22.59 -0.28 16.81
N TYR A 47 22.04 0.53 15.92
CA TYR A 47 20.75 1.20 16.11
C TYR A 47 19.69 0.60 15.21
N LEU A 48 18.50 0.39 15.77
CA LEU A 48 17.34 -0.11 15.05
C LEU A 48 16.15 0.82 15.26
N ILE A 49 15.36 0.98 14.21
CA ILE A 49 14.03 1.58 14.30
C ILE A 49 13.06 0.45 14.59
N LEU A 50 12.44 0.50 15.77
CA LEU A 50 11.43 -0.42 16.25
C LEU A 50 10.04 0.12 15.99
N ARG A 51 9.17 -0.72 15.44
CA ARG A 51 7.75 -0.43 15.27
C ARG A 51 6.93 -1.63 15.72
N LYS A 52 5.87 -1.39 16.48
CA LYS A 52 4.84 -2.40 16.66
C LYS A 52 4.18 -2.65 15.30
N PRO A 53 4.02 -3.91 14.86
CA PRO A 53 3.14 -4.19 13.75
C PRO A 53 1.75 -3.64 14.11
N LEU A 54 1.14 -2.88 13.22
CA LEU A 54 -0.28 -2.57 13.40
C LEU A 54 -1.03 -3.90 13.41
N ILE A 55 -1.88 -4.10 14.41
CA ILE A 55 -2.80 -5.25 14.49
C ILE A 55 -3.55 -5.34 13.15
N PRO A 56 -3.61 -6.51 12.48
CA PRO A 56 -4.20 -6.65 11.14
C PRO A 56 -5.60 -6.02 11.00
N GLU A 57 -6.42 -6.12 12.05
CA GLU A 57 -7.76 -5.52 12.13
C GLU A 57 -7.72 -3.98 12.07
N ARG A 58 -6.74 -3.36 12.76
CA ARG A 58 -6.54 -1.91 12.73
C ARG A 58 -6.05 -1.46 11.36
N GLN A 59 -5.16 -2.21 10.71
CA GLN A 59 -4.76 -1.92 9.33
C GLN A 59 -5.94 -2.03 8.37
N ALA A 60 -6.75 -3.08 8.49
CA ALA A 60 -7.95 -3.27 7.68
C ALA A 60 -8.94 -2.11 7.86
N ARG A 61 -9.16 -1.67 9.10
CA ARG A 61 -10.02 -0.51 9.40
C ARG A 61 -9.50 0.78 8.77
N LEU A 62 -8.20 1.06 8.90
CA LEU A 62 -7.57 2.23 8.28
C LEU A 62 -7.70 2.19 6.74
N ARG A 63 -7.50 1.01 6.13
CA ARG A 63 -7.70 0.84 4.69
C ARG A 63 -9.14 1.10 4.28
N GLN A 64 -10.13 0.53 4.97
CA GLN A 64 -11.54 0.75 4.68
C GLN A 64 -11.92 2.24 4.81
N GLN A 65 -11.41 2.91 5.84
CA GLN A 65 -11.60 4.35 6.01
C GLN A 65 -11.00 5.12 4.83
N GLN A 66 -9.79 4.78 4.42
CA GLN A 66 -9.14 5.44 3.29
C GLN A 66 -9.88 5.19 1.97
N VAL A 67 -10.35 3.96 1.71
CA VAL A 67 -11.20 3.66 0.53
C VAL A 67 -12.45 4.55 0.52
N ALA A 68 -13.09 4.75 1.67
CA ALA A 68 -14.25 5.64 1.77
C ALA A 68 -13.92 7.10 1.47
N ILE A 69 -12.77 7.59 1.95
CA ILE A 69 -12.27 8.94 1.63
C ILE A 69 -11.98 9.06 0.14
N THR A 70 -11.23 8.12 -0.44
CA THR A 70 -10.89 8.13 -1.87
C THR A 70 -12.15 8.11 -2.75
N ARG A 71 -13.15 7.31 -2.39
CA ARG A 71 -14.47 7.31 -3.08
C ARG A 71 -15.20 8.63 -2.93
N THR A 72 -15.15 9.26 -1.76
CA THR A 72 -15.78 10.57 -1.53
C THR A 72 -15.13 11.63 -2.41
N SER A 73 -13.80 11.65 -2.50
CA SER A 73 -13.08 12.55 -3.42
C SER A 73 -13.46 12.29 -4.88
N LEU A 74 -13.57 11.02 -5.30
CA LEU A 74 -14.02 10.70 -6.67
C LEU A 74 -15.46 11.19 -6.94
N ASN A 75 -16.37 11.05 -5.97
CA ASN A 75 -17.73 11.56 -6.10
C ASN A 75 -17.79 13.09 -6.23
N LYS A 76 -16.85 13.82 -5.62
CA LYS A 76 -16.74 15.26 -5.86
C LYS A 76 -16.39 15.56 -7.31
N VAL A 77 -15.46 14.80 -7.91
CA VAL A 77 -15.12 14.94 -9.33
C VAL A 77 -16.38 14.76 -10.19
N TYR A 78 -17.17 13.70 -9.94
CA TYR A 78 -18.44 13.47 -10.63
C TYR A 78 -19.41 14.65 -10.56
N ALA A 79 -19.58 15.22 -9.36
CA ALA A 79 -20.53 16.31 -9.13
C ALA A 79 -20.17 17.59 -9.90
N HIS A 80 -18.94 17.71 -10.40
CA HIS A 80 -18.42 18.90 -11.07
C HIS A 80 -17.92 18.62 -12.48
N LEU A 81 -18.30 17.51 -13.12
CA LEU A 81 -17.83 17.14 -14.47
C LEU A 81 -18.17 18.16 -15.55
N ASP A 82 -19.26 18.91 -15.37
CA ASP A 82 -19.69 19.95 -16.31
C ASP A 82 -18.81 21.23 -16.23
N ASP A 83 -17.94 21.34 -15.21
CA ASP A 83 -16.93 22.40 -15.08
C ASP A 83 -15.52 21.78 -15.11
N PRO A 84 -14.84 21.77 -16.28
CA PRO A 84 -13.54 21.10 -16.43
C PRO A 84 -12.46 21.60 -15.48
N GLY A 85 -12.47 22.90 -15.14
CA GLY A 85 -11.47 23.49 -14.25
C GLY A 85 -11.65 23.00 -12.81
N ILE A 86 -12.90 22.98 -12.32
CA ILE A 86 -13.22 22.46 -10.99
C ILE A 86 -13.04 20.94 -10.94
N ALA A 87 -13.50 20.21 -11.96
CA ALA A 87 -13.34 18.76 -12.05
C ALA A 87 -11.86 18.35 -11.96
N MET A 88 -10.98 19.05 -12.68
CA MET A 88 -9.55 18.75 -12.64
C MET A 88 -8.93 19.06 -11.28
N LEU A 89 -9.28 20.17 -10.65
CA LEU A 89 -8.82 20.50 -9.29
C LEU A 89 -9.20 19.39 -8.30
N LEU A 90 -10.47 18.98 -8.31
CA LEU A 90 -10.98 17.89 -7.47
C LEU A 90 -10.37 16.53 -7.83
N PHE A 91 -9.98 16.35 -9.09
CA PHE A 91 -9.26 15.15 -9.52
C PHE A 91 -7.85 15.07 -8.92
N TYR A 92 -7.18 16.20 -8.72
CA TYR A 92 -5.92 16.22 -7.96
C TYR A 92 -6.14 15.85 -6.48
N GLU A 93 -7.20 16.35 -5.83
CA GLU A 93 -7.56 15.90 -4.47
C GLU A 93 -7.81 14.38 -4.42
N PHE A 94 -8.51 13.85 -5.43
CA PHE A 94 -8.71 12.40 -5.57
C PHE A 94 -7.39 11.64 -5.69
N ARG A 95 -6.44 12.14 -6.50
CA ARG A 95 -5.12 11.53 -6.66
C ARG A 95 -4.33 11.49 -5.36
N GLU A 96 -4.40 12.54 -4.55
CA GLU A 96 -3.77 12.56 -3.23
C GLU A 96 -4.39 11.54 -2.28
N ALA A 97 -5.72 11.45 -2.24
CA ALA A 97 -6.42 10.44 -1.45
C ALA A 97 -6.06 9.01 -1.91
N LEU A 98 -5.84 8.80 -3.20
CA LEU A 98 -5.40 7.54 -3.77
C LEU A 98 -3.93 7.21 -3.43
N GLU A 99 -3.04 8.20 -3.38
CA GLU A 99 -1.65 8.03 -2.95
C GLU A 99 -1.57 7.55 -1.49
N GLN A 100 -2.40 8.11 -0.61
CA GLN A 100 -2.52 7.66 0.77
C GLN A 100 -3.03 6.21 0.86
N LEU A 101 -4.01 5.85 0.02
CA LEU A 101 -4.50 4.48 -0.08
C LEU A 101 -3.40 3.51 -0.56
N TRP A 102 -2.59 3.94 -1.54
CA TRP A 102 -1.44 3.18 -2.01
C TRP A 102 -0.42 2.92 -0.90
N ASN A 103 -0.07 3.94 -0.10
CA ASN A 103 0.83 3.77 1.04
C ASN A 103 0.31 2.74 2.05
N LEU A 104 -1.00 2.74 2.33
CA LEU A 104 -1.63 1.74 3.21
C LEU A 104 -1.72 0.35 2.56
N SER A 105 -1.80 0.27 1.23
CA SER A 105 -1.85 -1.00 0.48
C SER A 105 -0.54 -1.77 0.50
N ARG A 106 0.61 -1.10 0.72
CA ARG A 106 1.92 -1.76 0.80
C ARG A 106 2.02 -2.78 1.95
N MET A 107 1.21 -2.59 2.99
CA MET A 107 1.08 -3.49 4.14
C MET A 107 -0.09 -4.48 3.99
N ALA A 108 -0.78 -4.47 2.85
CA ALA A 108 -1.88 -5.39 2.56
C ALA A 108 -1.38 -6.65 1.83
N GLY A 109 -2.26 -7.65 1.70
CA GLY A 109 -1.98 -8.82 0.86
C GLY A 109 -1.76 -8.43 -0.61
N LYS A 110 -1.04 -9.30 -1.35
CA LYS A 110 -0.67 -9.08 -2.76
C LYS A 110 -1.83 -8.64 -3.66
N PRO A 111 -3.03 -9.25 -3.61
CA PRO A 111 -4.17 -8.85 -4.44
C PRO A 111 -4.52 -7.36 -4.33
N TYR A 112 -4.56 -6.86 -3.09
CA TYR A 112 -4.96 -5.49 -2.79
C TYR A 112 -3.89 -4.49 -3.24
N ARG A 113 -2.61 -4.80 -2.99
CA ARG A 113 -1.48 -3.95 -3.42
C ARG A 113 -1.47 -3.80 -4.94
N ARG A 114 -1.67 -4.90 -5.68
CA ARG A 114 -1.68 -4.89 -7.14
C ARG A 114 -2.72 -3.91 -7.69
N ILE A 115 -3.99 -4.04 -7.27
CA ILE A 115 -5.05 -3.23 -7.86
C ILE A 115 -4.93 -1.74 -7.50
N VAL A 116 -4.51 -1.40 -6.28
CA VAL A 116 -4.30 0.00 -5.88
C VAL A 116 -3.15 0.64 -6.67
N THR A 117 -2.08 -0.12 -6.94
CA THR A 117 -1.02 0.34 -7.86
C THR A 117 -1.58 0.64 -9.25
N LEU A 118 -2.40 -0.26 -9.82
CA LEU A 118 -2.98 -0.05 -11.15
C LEU A 118 -3.77 1.26 -11.18
N MET A 119 -4.64 1.48 -10.20
CA MET A 119 -5.39 2.73 -10.07
C MET A 119 -4.47 3.96 -9.98
N GLN A 120 -3.41 3.90 -9.17
CA GLN A 120 -2.50 5.04 -8.97
C GLN A 120 -1.73 5.39 -10.26
N MET A 121 -1.20 4.39 -10.96
CA MET A 121 -0.53 4.59 -12.25
C MET A 121 -1.46 5.23 -13.27
N SER A 122 -2.70 4.77 -13.30
CA SER A 122 -3.75 5.25 -14.20
C SER A 122 -4.07 6.72 -13.93
N ALA A 123 -4.34 7.05 -12.66
CA ALA A 123 -4.66 8.41 -12.25
C ALA A 123 -3.50 9.39 -12.47
N ARG A 124 -2.25 8.94 -12.38
CA ARG A 124 -1.06 9.76 -12.64
C ARG A 124 -0.89 10.16 -14.11
N ARG A 125 -1.38 9.34 -15.05
CA ARG A 125 -1.17 9.56 -16.49
C ARG A 125 -2.27 10.34 -17.18
N LEU A 126 -3.41 10.50 -16.52
CA LEU A 126 -4.51 11.26 -17.07
C LEU A 126 -4.18 12.74 -17.23
N ARG A 127 -4.59 13.26 -18.38
CA ARG A 127 -4.62 14.69 -18.71
C ARG A 127 -6.04 15.22 -18.62
N GLU A 128 -6.18 16.53 -18.61
CA GLU A 128 -7.46 17.25 -18.49
C GLU A 128 -8.51 16.82 -19.52
N LYS A 129 -8.08 16.57 -20.75
CA LYS A 129 -8.97 16.13 -21.83
C LYS A 129 -9.36 14.65 -21.76
N GLN A 130 -8.87 13.91 -20.76
CA GLN A 130 -9.08 12.47 -20.61
C GLN A 130 -9.97 12.12 -19.40
N LEU A 131 -10.45 13.13 -18.66
CA LEU A 131 -11.41 12.94 -17.56
C LEU A 131 -12.82 12.70 -18.10
N GLU A 132 -13.00 11.51 -18.67
CA GLU A 132 -14.28 11.08 -19.20
C GLU A 132 -15.08 10.29 -18.15
N VAL A 133 -16.41 10.34 -18.24
CA VAL A 133 -17.32 9.63 -17.32
C VAL A 133 -16.96 8.14 -17.22
N ARG A 134 -16.68 7.49 -18.37
CA ARG A 134 -16.29 6.07 -18.44
C ARG A 134 -15.05 5.72 -17.60
N TYR A 135 -14.10 6.63 -17.49
CA TYR A 135 -12.90 6.44 -16.69
C TYR A 135 -13.23 6.51 -15.19
N LEU A 136 -14.03 7.49 -14.81
CA LEU A 136 -14.47 7.67 -13.43
C LEU A 136 -15.34 6.49 -12.99
N ASP A 137 -16.19 5.97 -13.88
CA ASP A 137 -17.02 4.79 -13.64
C ASP A 137 -16.18 3.55 -13.35
N ALA A 138 -15.12 3.35 -14.13
CA ALA A 138 -14.18 2.27 -13.90
C ALA A 138 -13.49 2.40 -12.52
N LEU A 139 -12.96 3.58 -12.18
CA LEU A 139 -12.35 3.80 -10.86
C LEU A 139 -13.34 3.60 -9.71
N SER A 140 -14.57 4.08 -9.87
CA SER A 140 -15.64 3.94 -8.88
C SER A 140 -15.99 2.48 -8.64
N ALA A 141 -16.11 1.69 -9.71
CA ALA A 141 -16.39 0.26 -9.64
C ALA A 141 -15.26 -0.50 -8.94
N VAL A 142 -13.99 -0.17 -9.22
CA VAL A 142 -12.84 -0.77 -8.52
C VAL A 142 -12.81 -0.39 -7.04
N LEU A 143 -13.07 0.88 -6.69
CA LEU A 143 -13.14 1.30 -5.28
C LEU A 143 -14.25 0.57 -4.52
N ALA A 144 -15.38 0.27 -5.17
CA ALA A 144 -16.45 -0.52 -4.56
C ALA A 144 -15.98 -1.94 -4.20
N LYS A 145 -15.14 -2.55 -5.05
CA LYS A 145 -14.49 -3.85 -4.77
C LYS A 145 -13.46 -3.74 -3.65
N LEU A 146 -12.68 -2.67 -3.59
CA LEU A 146 -11.68 -2.45 -2.52
C LEU A 146 -12.27 -2.25 -1.12
N LYS A 147 -13.59 -2.06 -1.00
CA LYS A 147 -14.27 -2.01 0.30
C LYS A 147 -14.25 -3.38 1.01
N THR A 148 -14.11 -4.49 0.27
CA THR A 148 -13.97 -5.82 0.87
C THR A 148 -12.52 -6.02 1.36
N ASN A 149 -12.37 -6.59 2.56
CA ASN A 149 -11.03 -6.86 3.12
C ASN A 149 -10.31 -8.03 2.44
N VAL A 150 -11.04 -8.81 1.66
CA VAL A 150 -10.53 -9.96 0.92
C VAL A 150 -10.88 -9.74 -0.54
N LEU A 151 -9.86 -9.81 -1.39
CA LEU A 151 -9.99 -9.82 -2.84
C LEU A 151 -9.51 -11.19 -3.33
N THR A 152 -10.32 -11.82 -4.17
CA THR A 152 -9.95 -13.05 -4.87
C THR A 152 -9.18 -12.72 -6.16
N ASP A 153 -8.51 -13.69 -6.76
CA ASP A 153 -7.88 -13.50 -8.07
C ASP A 153 -8.92 -13.16 -9.16
N ASP A 154 -10.14 -13.66 -9.03
CA ASP A 154 -11.27 -13.29 -9.88
C ASP A 154 -11.67 -11.81 -9.69
N ASP A 155 -11.68 -11.30 -8.46
CA ASP A 155 -11.92 -9.88 -8.21
C ASP A 155 -10.82 -9.02 -8.85
N ILE A 156 -9.56 -9.45 -8.83
CA ILE A 156 -8.46 -8.74 -9.51
C ILE A 156 -8.73 -8.69 -11.02
N ARG A 157 -9.07 -9.82 -11.64
CA ARG A 157 -9.37 -9.88 -13.08
C ARG A 157 -10.52 -8.95 -13.45
N VAL A 158 -11.62 -8.99 -12.68
CA VAL A 158 -12.76 -8.10 -12.89
C VAL A 158 -12.34 -6.63 -12.75
N CYS A 159 -11.50 -6.29 -11.77
CA CYS A 159 -11.02 -4.93 -11.62
C CYS A 159 -10.12 -4.48 -12.77
N ASP A 160 -9.26 -5.36 -13.30
CA ASP A 160 -8.43 -5.09 -14.48
C ASP A 160 -9.30 -4.87 -15.73
N ASP A 161 -10.32 -5.71 -15.94
CA ASP A 161 -11.27 -5.58 -17.06
C ASP A 161 -12.06 -4.27 -16.98
N LEU A 162 -12.51 -3.88 -15.77
CA LEU A 162 -13.20 -2.61 -15.54
C LEU A 162 -12.32 -1.41 -15.89
N LEU A 163 -11.06 -1.43 -15.43
CA LEU A 163 -10.09 -0.38 -15.76
C LEU A 163 -9.90 -0.30 -17.29
N ARG A 164 -9.59 -1.42 -17.94
CA ARG A 164 -9.40 -1.47 -19.41
C ARG A 164 -10.62 -0.94 -20.17
N ALA A 165 -11.83 -1.34 -19.77
CA ALA A 165 -13.08 -0.87 -20.37
C ALA A 165 -13.27 0.65 -20.21
N GLY A 166 -12.81 1.23 -19.09
CA GLY A 166 -12.78 2.67 -18.85
C GLY A 166 -11.75 3.44 -19.68
N GLY A 167 -11.04 2.79 -20.61
CA GLY A 167 -9.94 3.38 -21.38
C GLY A 167 -8.64 3.48 -20.58
N VAL A 168 -8.57 2.80 -19.43
CA VAL A 168 -7.36 2.70 -18.61
C VAL A 168 -6.47 1.61 -19.19
N ASP A 169 -5.69 1.97 -20.20
CA ASP A 169 -4.71 1.04 -20.74
C ASP A 169 -3.49 0.95 -19.81
N VAL A 170 -3.54 -0.01 -18.89
CA VAL A 170 -2.44 -0.36 -17.98
C VAL A 170 -1.16 -0.73 -18.76
N MET A 171 -1.28 -1.18 -20.01
CA MET A 171 -0.16 -1.61 -20.86
C MET A 171 0.51 -0.46 -21.61
N MET A 172 -0.06 0.75 -21.61
CA MET A 172 0.57 1.91 -22.23
C MET A 172 1.50 2.60 -21.23
N ALA A 173 2.77 2.16 -21.25
CA ALA A 173 4.01 2.87 -20.94
C ALA A 173 4.81 2.50 -19.67
N LEU A 174 4.96 1.23 -19.34
CA LEU A 174 6.23 0.80 -18.74
C LEU A 174 6.89 -0.19 -19.71
N PRO A 175 8.18 -0.05 -20.05
CA PRO A 175 8.89 -1.10 -20.78
C PRO A 175 8.65 -2.43 -20.08
N ALA A 176 8.44 -3.52 -20.81
CA ALA A 176 8.16 -4.84 -20.23
C ALA A 176 9.12 -5.24 -19.10
N LYS A 177 10.39 -4.79 -19.20
CA LYS A 177 11.40 -4.95 -18.14
C LYS A 177 11.05 -4.25 -16.82
N VAL A 178 10.44 -3.06 -16.85
CA VAL A 178 10.04 -2.33 -15.63
C VAL A 178 8.79 -2.95 -15.02
N LEU A 179 7.84 -3.40 -15.84
CA LEU A 179 6.70 -4.21 -15.35
C LEU A 179 7.20 -5.51 -14.72
N GLN A 180 8.14 -6.20 -15.35
CA GLN A 180 8.69 -7.45 -14.87
C GLN A 180 9.51 -7.29 -13.58
N SER A 181 10.42 -6.31 -13.52
CA SER A 181 11.15 -6.00 -12.28
C SER A 181 10.22 -5.51 -11.16
N TYR A 182 9.12 -4.82 -11.50
CA TYR A 182 8.12 -4.37 -10.53
C TYR A 182 7.25 -5.52 -10.01
N TYR A 183 6.85 -6.46 -10.86
CA TYR A 183 6.21 -7.71 -10.44
C TYR A 183 7.17 -8.60 -9.63
N GLU A 184 8.45 -8.64 -9.98
CA GLU A 184 9.49 -9.34 -9.21
C GLU A 184 9.74 -8.67 -7.84
N GLU A 185 9.69 -7.34 -7.72
CA GLU A 185 9.74 -6.63 -6.43
C GLU A 185 8.49 -6.86 -5.57
N LEU A 186 7.31 -6.92 -6.20
CA LEU A 186 6.05 -7.34 -5.54
C LEU A 186 6.13 -8.78 -5.00
N ASP A 187 6.93 -9.64 -5.62
CA ASP A 187 7.15 -11.03 -5.18
C ASP A 187 8.30 -11.18 -4.17
N ARG A 188 9.35 -10.36 -4.23
CA ARG A 188 10.49 -10.38 -3.27
C ARG A 188 10.13 -9.89 -1.86
N ASP A 189 9.15 -9.01 -1.73
CA ASP A 189 8.66 -8.50 -0.44
C ASP A 189 7.61 -9.43 0.24
N ALA A 190 7.32 -10.59 -0.35
CA ALA A 190 6.49 -11.59 0.32
C ALA A 190 7.29 -12.16 1.51
N PRO A 191 6.77 -12.17 2.75
CA PRO A 191 7.38 -13.00 3.78
C PRO A 191 7.38 -14.42 3.24
N SER A 192 8.57 -14.97 3.03
CA SER A 192 8.77 -16.36 2.65
C SER A 192 8.21 -17.20 3.78
N PHE A 193 6.95 -17.63 3.65
CA PHE A 193 6.45 -18.77 4.39
C PHE A 193 7.21 -19.98 3.87
N HIS A 194 8.38 -20.24 4.47
CA HIS A 194 8.91 -21.58 4.49
C HIS A 194 7.83 -22.44 5.12
N ARG A 195 7.14 -23.23 4.29
CA ARG A 195 6.54 -24.46 4.78
C ARG A 195 7.68 -25.22 5.42
N ASN A 196 7.65 -25.30 6.75
CA ASN A 196 8.28 -26.42 7.43
C ASN A 196 7.51 -27.64 6.94
N ASP A 197 8.00 -28.26 5.87
CA ASP A 197 7.72 -29.66 5.59
C ASP A 197 8.48 -30.47 6.64
N SER A 198 7.97 -30.44 7.87
CA SER A 198 8.18 -31.51 8.82
C SER A 198 7.26 -32.65 8.38
N SER A 199 7.82 -33.54 7.56
CA SER A 199 7.28 -34.88 7.33
C SER A 199 8.40 -35.88 7.55
N ASN A 200 8.30 -36.55 8.71
CA ASN A 200 8.89 -37.82 9.18
C ASN A 200 10.22 -38.29 8.59
#